data_AF-A0ABD0NS17-F1
#
_entry.id   AF-A0ABD0NS17-F1
#
_cell.length_a   1.000
_cell.length_b   1.000
_cell.length_c   1.000
_cell.angle_alpha   90.00
_cell.angle_beta   90.00
_cell.angle_gamma   90.00
#
_symmetry.space_group_name_H-M   'P 1'
#
loop_
_entity.id
_entity.type
_entity.pdbx_description
1 polymer ?
#
loop_
_entity_poly.entity_id
_entity_poly.type
_entity_poly.pdbx_seq_one_letter_code
_entity_poly.pdbx_strand_id
1 'polypeptide(L)'
;KATEYIQYMRRKNHTHQQDIDDLKRQNALLEQQVRALEKVKGTTQLQANYSSSDSNLYTNPKGSAVSAFDGGSDSSSESEPEEQ
;
A
#
# COMPACT_ATOMS: atom_id res chain seq x y z
N LYS A 1 -21.31 -48.39 18.87
CA LYS A 1 -21.39 -47.04 19.47
C LYS A 1 -20.04 -46.30 19.51
N ALA A 2 -19.04 -46.71 20.31
CA ALA A 2 -17.76 -45.96 20.40
C ALA A 2 -16.96 -45.93 19.07
N THR A 3 -16.81 -47.09 18.40
CA THR A 3 -16.08 -47.20 17.13
C THR A 3 -16.72 -46.37 16.01
N GLU A 4 -18.06 -46.34 15.93
CA GLU A 4 -18.81 -45.55 14.94
C GLU A 4 -18.59 -44.05 15.16
N TYR A 5 -18.58 -43.62 16.42
CA TYR A 5 -18.33 -42.22 16.77
C TYR A 5 -16.90 -41.80 16.39
N ILE A 6 -15.90 -42.64 16.63
CA ILE A 6 -14.51 -42.36 16.21
C ILE A 6 -14.43 -42.20 14.68
N GLN A 7 -15.06 -43.10 13.92
CA GLN A 7 -15.08 -43.01 12.46
C GLN A 7 -15.84 -41.78 11.95
N TYR A 8 -16.94 -41.42 12.60
CA TYR A 8 -17.69 -40.21 12.29
C TYR A 8 -16.82 -38.96 12.53
N MET A 9 -16.18 -38.86 13.70
CA MET A 9 -15.31 -37.73 14.03
C MET A 9 -14.11 -37.62 13.09
N ARG A 10 -13.50 -38.75 12.66
CA ARG A 10 -12.43 -38.74 11.66
C ARG A 10 -12.88 -38.13 10.33
N ARG A 11 -14.05 -38.55 9.83
CA ARG A 11 -14.62 -38.00 8.57
C ARG A 11 -14.96 -36.52 8.70
N LYS A 12 -15.54 -36.13 9.84
CA LYS A 12 -15.88 -34.73 10.14
C LYS A 12 -14.62 -33.85 10.20
N ASN A 13 -13.58 -34.30 10.90
CA ASN A 13 -12.32 -33.58 10.98
C ASN A 13 -11.63 -33.46 9.62
N HIS A 14 -11.70 -34.50 8.79
CA HIS A 14 -11.15 -34.45 7.45
C HIS A 14 -11.83 -33.37 6.58
N THR A 15 -13.15 -33.29 6.65
CA THR A 15 -13.91 -32.25 5.94
C THR A 15 -13.53 -30.86 6.45
N HIS A 16 -13.47 -30.66 7.77
CA HIS A 16 -13.04 -29.38 8.34
C HIS A 16 -11.61 -28.99 7.96
N GLN A 17 -10.69 -29.96 7.89
CA GLN A 17 -9.32 -29.68 7.47
C GLN A 17 -9.27 -29.19 6.02
N GLN A 18 -10.05 -29.82 5.13
CA GLN A 18 -10.18 -29.37 3.75
C GLN A 18 -10.73 -27.95 3.67
N ASP A 19 -11.81 -27.66 4.40
CA ASP A 19 -12.40 -26.31 4.45
C ASP A 19 -11.39 -25.26 4.96
N ILE A 20 -10.62 -25.59 5.99
CA ILE A 20 -9.57 -24.72 6.54
C ILE A 20 -8.49 -24.44 5.49
N ASP A 21 -8.04 -25.46 4.77
CA ASP A 21 -6.98 -25.32 3.78
C ASP A 21 -7.46 -24.49 2.57
N ASP A 22 -8.72 -24.67 2.17
CA ASP A 22 -9.34 -23.86 1.12
C ASP A 22 -9.52 -22.40 1.54
N LEU A 23 -9.93 -22.14 2.79
CA LEU A 23 -10.03 -20.78 3.34
C LEU A 23 -8.67 -20.10 3.44
N LYS A 24 -7.62 -20.83 3.87
CA LYS A 24 -6.25 -20.30 3.90
C LYS A 24 -5.77 -19.90 2.51
N ARG A 25 -6.05 -20.72 1.49
CA ARG A 25 -5.71 -20.40 0.09
C ARG A 25 -6.43 -19.14 -0.37
N GLN A 26 -7.73 -19.03 -0.08
CA GLN A 26 -8.52 -17.85 -0.44
C GLN A 26 -7.99 -16.58 0.24
N ASN A 27 -7.71 -16.64 1.54
CA ASN A 27 -7.14 -15.52 2.29
C ASN A 27 -5.79 -15.07 1.72
N ALA A 28 -4.90 -16.00 1.38
CA ALA A 28 -3.62 -15.65 0.75
C ALA A 28 -3.79 -14.88 -0.57
N LEU A 29 -4.76 -15.27 -1.39
CA LEU A 29 -5.09 -14.56 -2.64
C LEU A 29 -5.67 -13.17 -2.37
N LEU A 30 -6.58 -13.04 -1.40
CA LEU A 30 -7.15 -11.76 -1.02
C LEU A 30 -6.10 -10.80 -0.47
N GLU A 31 -5.21 -11.27 0.41
CA GLU A 31 -4.10 -10.47 0.92
C GLU A 31 -3.15 -10.00 -0.19
N GLN A 32 -2.90 -10.84 -1.20
CA GLN A 32 -2.12 -10.46 -2.37
C GLN A 32 -2.81 -9.35 -3.17
N GLN A 33 -4.13 -9.46 -3.37
CA GLN A 33 -4.92 -8.43 -4.06
C GLN A 33 -4.92 -7.11 -3.29
N VAL A 34 -5.13 -7.15 -1.98
CA VAL A 34 -5.09 -5.96 -1.11
C VAL A 34 -3.73 -5.27 -1.21
N ARG A 35 -2.63 -6.01 -1.06
CA ARG A 35 -1.27 -5.46 -1.21
C ARG A 35 -1.02 -4.84 -2.60
N ALA A 36 -1.51 -5.48 -3.66
CA ALA A 36 -1.39 -4.94 -5.02
C ALA A 36 -2.17 -3.62 -5.18
N LEU A 37 -3.38 -3.54 -4.63
CA LEU A 37 -4.21 -2.33 -4.65
C LEU A 37 -3.60 -1.20 -3.81
N GLU A 38 -3.05 -1.51 -2.64
CA GLU A 38 -2.31 -0.55 -1.81
C GLU A 38 -1.10 0.01 -2.54
N LYS A 39 -0.34 -0.83 -3.26
CA LYS A 39 0.79 -0.39 -4.10
C LYS A 39 0.34 0.54 -5.22
N VAL A 40 -0.75 0.23 -5.92
CA VAL A 40 -1.27 1.11 -6.98
C VAL A 40 -1.73 2.44 -6.40
N LYS A 41 -2.50 2.44 -5.30
CA LYS A 41 -2.93 3.68 -4.63
C LYS A 41 -1.74 4.52 -4.16
N GLY A 42 -0.72 3.90 -3.56
CA GLY A 42 0.50 4.60 -3.17
C GLY A 42 1.27 5.16 -4.36
N THR A 43 1.35 4.42 -5.46
CA THR A 43 2.02 4.87 -6.70
C THR A 43 1.28 6.03 -7.35
N THR A 44 -0.05 6.01 -7.39
CA THR A 44 -0.87 7.10 -7.92
C THR A 44 -0.75 8.37 -7.07
N GLN A 45 -0.70 8.25 -5.74
CA GLN A 45 -0.46 9.41 -4.87
C GLN A 45 0.96 9.96 -5.00
N LEU A 46 1.97 9.11 -5.15
CA LEU A 46 3.34 9.55 -5.40
C LEU A 46 3.49 10.19 -6.79
N GLN A 47 2.87 9.65 -7.84
CA GLN A 47 2.83 10.31 -9.15
C GLN A 47 2.10 11.66 -9.11
N ALA A 48 1.00 11.78 -8.37
CA ALA A 48 0.31 13.06 -8.20
C ALA A 48 1.17 14.10 -7.45
N ASN A 49 1.97 13.67 -6.47
CA ASN A 49 2.87 14.55 -5.73
C ASN A 49 4.18 14.89 -6.48
N TYR A 50 4.65 14.05 -7.41
CA TYR A 50 5.83 14.33 -8.25
C TYR A 50 5.48 14.96 -9.61
N SER A 51 4.20 15.01 -9.99
CA SER A 51 3.75 15.74 -11.18
C SER A 51 3.56 17.26 -10.93
N SER A 52 4.07 17.79 -9.80
CA SER A 52 4.08 19.23 -9.52
C SER A 52 5.43 19.90 -9.78
N SER A 53 6.30 19.29 -10.59
CA SER A 53 7.57 19.89 -11.02
C SER A 53 7.55 20.38 -12.46
N ASP A 54 6.38 20.40 -13.13
CA ASP A 54 6.23 21.18 -14.36
C ASP A 54 5.80 22.60 -13.98
N SER A 55 6.77 23.48 -14.04
CA SER A 55 6.67 24.91 -13.85
C SER A 55 5.42 25.48 -14.52
N ASN A 56 4.43 25.87 -13.70
CA ASN A 56 3.47 26.89 -14.10
C ASN A 56 4.22 28.22 -14.23
N LEU A 57 4.98 28.40 -15.32
CA LEU A 57 5.33 29.72 -15.80
C LEU A 57 4.00 30.40 -16.13
N TYR A 58 3.49 31.19 -15.19
CA TYR A 58 2.44 32.14 -15.49
C TYR A 58 3.02 33.09 -16.56
N THR A 59 2.53 32.96 -17.79
CA THR A 59 2.77 33.96 -18.83
C THR A 59 1.47 34.72 -19.01
N ASN A 60 1.50 36.05 -18.87
CA ASN A 60 0.33 36.86 -19.22
C ASN A 60 0.00 36.66 -20.71
N PRO A 61 -1.23 36.97 -21.19
CA PRO A 61 -1.62 36.86 -22.60
C PRO A 61 -0.72 37.62 -23.59
N LYS A 62 0.17 38.49 -23.08
CA LYS A 62 1.21 39.19 -23.84
C LYS A 62 2.55 38.43 -23.93
N GLY A 63 2.63 37.17 -23.48
CA GLY A 63 3.79 36.29 -23.62
C GLY A 63 4.98 36.60 -22.71
N SER A 64 4.85 37.49 -21.74
CA SER A 64 5.95 37.81 -20.80
C SER A 64 5.87 36.90 -19.58
N ALA A 65 6.97 36.22 -19.26
CA ALA A 65 7.10 35.41 -18.04
C ALA A 65 7.05 36.32 -16.81
N VAL A 66 6.14 36.04 -15.87
CA VAL A 66 6.15 36.66 -14.54
C VAL A 66 6.85 35.71 -13.57
N SER A 67 8.04 36.10 -13.10
CA SER A 67 8.79 35.35 -12.08
C SER A 67 8.01 35.37 -10.77
N ALA A 68 7.50 34.22 -10.34
CA ALA A 68 6.86 34.06 -9.04
C ALA A 68 7.92 33.73 -7.97
N PHE A 69 8.14 34.68 -7.05
CA PHE A 69 8.71 34.49 -5.72
C PHE A 69 10.03 33.71 -5.60
N ASP A 70 11.16 34.44 -5.56
CA ASP A 70 12.46 33.94 -5.07
C ASP A 70 12.42 33.91 -3.52
N GLY A 71 11.77 32.89 -2.97
CA GLY A 71 11.70 32.65 -1.53
C GLY A 71 12.59 31.49 -1.15
N GLY A 72 13.87 31.77 -0.96
CA GLY A 72 14.85 30.82 -0.44
C GLY A 72 14.42 30.24 0.91
N SER A 73 14.62 28.94 1.09
CA SER A 73 14.69 28.31 2.40
C SER A 73 15.60 27.07 2.29
N ASP A 74 16.84 27.28 2.68
CA ASP A 74 17.89 26.30 2.92
C ASP A 74 17.70 25.68 4.33
N SER A 75 16.72 24.79 4.48
CA SER A 75 16.57 24.07 5.74
C SER A 75 17.49 22.84 5.78
N SER A 76 18.71 23.02 6.30
CA SER A 76 19.60 21.93 6.70
C SER A 76 19.12 21.34 8.03
N SER A 77 18.74 20.05 8.05
CA SER A 77 18.39 19.34 9.28
C SER A 77 19.59 18.56 9.77
N GLU A 78 20.30 19.10 10.76
CA GLU A 78 21.35 18.40 11.53
C GLU A 78 20.67 17.40 12.49
N SER A 79 21.03 16.12 12.42
CA SER A 79 20.50 15.07 13.31
C SER A 79 21.61 14.63 14.26
N GLU A 80 21.42 14.84 15.56
CA GLU A 80 22.32 14.37 16.62
C GLU A 80 22.32 12.83 16.74
N PRO A 81 23.45 12.18 17.07
CA PRO A 81 23.47 10.76 17.38
C PRO A 81 22.98 10.44 18.81
N GLU A 82 22.12 9.42 18.91
CA GLU A 82 21.54 8.87 20.15
C GLU A 82 22.60 8.43 21.19
N GLU A 83 22.38 8.82 22.45
CA GLU A 83 23.13 8.36 23.62
C GLU A 83 22.70 6.94 24.08
N GLN A 84 23.73 6.09 24.21
CA GLN A 84 24.02 5.07 25.26
C GLN A 84 22.94 4.08 25.71
#